data_AF-A0A4Y9SZS4-F1
#
_entry.id   AF-A0A4Y9SZS4-F1
#
_cell.length_a   1.000
_cell.length_b   1.000
_cell.length_c   1.000
_cell.angle_alpha   90.00
_cell.angle_beta   90.00
_cell.angle_gamma   90.00
#
_symmetry.space_group_name_H-M   'P 1'
#
loop_
_entity.id
_entity.type
_entity.pdbx_description
1 polymer ?
#
loop_
_entity_poly.entity_id
_entity_poly.type
_entity_poly.pdbx_seq_one_letter_code
_entity_poly.pdbx_strand_id
1 'polypeptide(L)' 'MAAWVSVQGDAGDVGLAEYRLDELAQLSGVNARNIRAYRERGLLDPPRRVGRSAYYDDAHVAQLRL' A
#
# COMPACT_ATOMS: atom_id res chain seq x y z
N MET A 1 14.52 -20.01 14.28
CA MET A 1 14.07 -18.66 14.67
C MET A 1 13.63 -17.93 13.42
N ALA A 2 12.44 -17.33 13.49
CA ALA A 2 11.56 -16.83 12.45
C ALA A 2 12.18 -16.50 11.07
N ALA A 3 11.99 -17.43 10.12
CA ALA A 3 12.00 -17.12 8.70
C ALA A 3 10.74 -16.31 8.38
N TRP A 4 10.90 -15.06 7.99
CA TRP A 4 9.81 -14.17 7.65
C TRP A 4 9.13 -14.69 6.39
N VAL A 5 7.81 -14.80 6.48
CA VAL A 5 6.86 -15.28 5.48
C VAL A 5 7.17 -14.69 4.09
N SER A 6 7.49 -15.59 3.15
CA SER A 6 7.28 -15.34 1.74
C SER A 6 5.77 -15.24 1.49
N VAL A 7 5.33 -14.10 0.96
CA VAL A 7 4.06 -14.03 0.25
C VAL A 7 4.35 -13.36 -1.08
N GLN A 8 4.70 -14.20 -2.04
CA GLN A 8 4.75 -13.88 -3.46
C GLN A 8 3.31 -13.54 -3.88
N GLY A 9 3.06 -12.32 -4.32
CA GLY A 9 1.83 -11.94 -5.01
C GLY A 9 2.06 -12.06 -6.50
N ASP A 10 1.76 -13.23 -7.06
CA ASP A 10 1.67 -13.44 -8.50
C ASP A 10 0.20 -13.29 -8.89
N ALA A 11 -0.16 -12.13 -9.46
CA ALA A 11 -1.43 -11.92 -10.15
C ALA A 11 -1.28 -10.75 -11.12
N GLY A 12 -0.65 -11.03 -12.26
CA GLY A 12 -0.83 -10.23 -13.45
C GLY A 12 -2.25 -10.43 -13.98
N ASP A 13 -3.06 -9.38 -13.91
CA ASP A 13 -4.19 -9.19 -14.81
C ASP A 13 -4.26 -7.68 -15.10
N VAL A 14 -3.88 -7.31 -16.31
CA VAL A 14 -3.78 -5.95 -16.91
C VAL A 14 -4.28 -4.77 -16.03
N GLY A 15 -3.40 -3.92 -15.46
CA GLY A 15 -3.91 -2.72 -14.78
C GLY A 15 -2.98 -1.83 -13.96
N LEU A 16 -2.73 -2.16 -12.69
CA LEU A 16 -2.16 -1.25 -11.70
C LEU A 16 -1.38 -2.07 -10.66
N ALA A 17 -0.15 -1.68 -10.35
CA ALA A 17 0.69 -2.43 -9.41
C ALA A 17 0.09 -2.37 -7.99
N GLU A 18 0.07 -3.49 -7.27
CA GLU A 18 -0.38 -3.55 -5.88
C GLU A 18 0.80 -3.43 -4.92
N TYR A 19 0.70 -2.52 -3.95
CA TYR A 19 1.72 -2.24 -2.95
C TYR A 19 1.19 -2.45 -1.53
N ARG A 20 2.04 -2.97 -0.66
CA ARG A 20 1.81 -2.95 0.78
C ARG A 20 2.14 -1.57 1.36
N LEU A 21 1.70 -1.33 2.60
CA LEU A 21 1.94 -0.05 3.28
C LEU A 21 3.43 0.34 3.31
N ASP A 22 4.31 -0.64 3.54
CA ASP A 22 5.76 -0.40 3.63
C ASP A 22 6.37 -0.05 2.26
N GLU A 23 5.87 -0.68 1.19
CA GLU A 23 6.30 -0.39 -0.19
C GLU A 23 5.79 0.98 -0.64
N LEU A 24 4.53 1.30 -0.35
CA LEU A 24 3.96 2.62 -0.61
C LEU A 24 4.76 3.72 0.10
N ALA A 25 5.23 3.48 1.32
CA ALA A 25 6.04 4.42 2.06
C ALA A 25 7.39 4.68 1.38
N GLN A 26 8.05 3.64 0.86
CA GLN A 26 9.29 3.78 0.11
C GLN A 26 9.07 4.52 -1.22
N LEU A 27 7.99 4.20 -1.94
CA LEU A 27 7.70 4.79 -3.25
C LEU A 27 7.26 6.26 -3.17
N SER A 28 6.46 6.61 -2.16
CA SER A 28 5.97 7.98 -1.96
C SER A 28 6.97 8.87 -1.23
N GLY A 29 7.94 8.29 -0.50
CA GLY A 29 8.79 9.04 0.43
C GLY A 29 8.07 9.48 1.71
N VAL A 30 6.79 9.12 1.87
CA VAL A 30 5.99 9.41 3.06
C VAL A 30 6.07 8.21 4.00
N ASN A 31 6.41 8.44 5.28
CA ASN A 31 6.45 7.36 6.25
C ASN A 31 5.07 6.72 6.46
N ALA A 32 5.02 5.38 6.61
CA ALA A 32 3.84 4.58 6.91
C ALA A 32 2.94 5.15 8.03
N ARG A 33 3.51 5.81 9.05
CA ARG A 33 2.73 6.49 10.09
C ARG A 33 1.84 7.60 9.55
N ASN A 34 2.37 8.46 8.67
CA ASN A 34 1.61 9.55 8.05
C ASN A 34 0.55 8.99 7.09
N ILE A 35 0.88 7.93 6.35
CA ILE A 35 -0.06 7.26 5.46
C ILE A 35 -1.27 6.71 6.26
N ARG A 36 -1.05 6.09 7.43
CA ARG A 36 -2.15 5.67 8.32
C ARG A 36 -2.97 6.86 8.81
N ALA A 37 -2.32 7.94 9.24
CA ALA A 37 -3.01 9.15 9.68
C ALA A 37 -3.88 9.76 8.55
N TYR A 38 -3.40 9.76 7.30
CA TYR A 38 -4.17 10.24 6.15
C TYR A 38 -5.35 9.33 5.83
N ARG A 39 -5.16 8.02 5.91
CA ARG A 39 -6.25 7.05 5.78
C ARG A 39 -7.32 7.23 6.86
N GLU A 40 -6.92 7.38 8.12
CA GLU A 40 -7.85 7.61 9.23
C GLU A 40 -8.63 8.92 9.08
N ARG A 41 -8.04 9.91 8.42
CA ARG A 41 -8.67 11.21 8.10
C ARG A 41 -9.48 11.19 6.81
N GLY A 42 -9.49 10.09 6.04
CA GLY A 42 -10.19 9.98 4.76
C GLY A 42 -9.56 10.79 3.63
N LEU A 43 -8.27 11.13 3.73
CA LEU A 43 -7.51 11.87 2.71
C LEU A 43 -6.92 10.98 1.62
N LEU A 44 -6.95 9.66 1.84
CA LEU A 44 -6.56 8.66 0.86
C LEU A 44 -7.77 7.84 0.49
N ASP A 45 -7.81 7.42 -0.78
CA ASP A 45 -8.83 6.46 -1.21
C ASP A 45 -8.76 5.17 -0.38
N PRO A 46 -9.91 4.49 -0.18
CA PRO A 46 -9.96 3.30 0.63
C PRO A 46 -9.10 2.19 0.00
N PRO A 47 -8.10 1.66 0.73
CA PRO A 47 -7.25 0.60 0.19
C PRO A 47 -8.05 -0.68 0.00
N ARG A 48 -7.63 -1.46 -1.00
CA ARG A 48 -8.17 -2.80 -1.24
C ARG A 48 -7.82 -3.69 -0.06
N ARG A 49 -8.82 -4.28 0.59
CA ARG A 49 -8.60 -5.17 1.75
C ARG A 49 -8.66 -6.61 1.28
N VAL A 50 -7.55 -7.32 1.42
CA VAL A 50 -7.48 -8.76 1.18
C VAL A 50 -7.14 -9.43 2.51
N GLY A 51 -8.14 -10.06 3.11
CA GLY A 51 -8.05 -10.63 4.46
C GLY A 51 -7.75 -9.55 5.51
N ARG A 52 -6.58 -9.67 6.18
CA ARG A 52 -6.11 -8.71 7.19
C ARG A 52 -5.16 -7.64 6.63
N SER A 53 -4.82 -7.72 5.35
CA SER A 53 -3.85 -6.84 4.70
C SER A 53 -4.56 -5.77 3.88
N ALA A 54 -4.01 -4.56 3.93
CA ALA A 54 -4.40 -3.45 3.07
C ALA A 54 -3.39 -3.34 1.92
N TYR A 55 -3.92 -3.30 0.70
CA TYR A 55 -3.17 -3.11 -0.53
C TYR A 55 -3.53 -1.77 -1.14
N TYR A 56 -2.49 -1.11 -1.62
CA TYR A 56 -2.51 0.19 -2.27
C TYR A 56 -2.14 0.01 -3.73
N ASP A 57 -2.42 0.99 -4.56
CA ASP A 57 -2.04 0.97 -5.98
C ASP A 57 -1.33 2.27 -6.36
N ASP A 58 -0.97 2.39 -7.64
CA ASP A 58 -0.28 3.56 -8.18
C ASP A 58 -1.08 4.86 -7.97
N ALA A 59 -2.41 4.82 -7.86
CA ALA A 59 -3.22 6.00 -7.59
C ALA A 59 -2.96 6.56 -6.18
N HIS A 60 -2.72 5.68 -5.20
CA HIS A 60 -2.35 6.08 -3.85
C HIS A 60 -0.95 6.68 -3.79
N VAL A 61 -0.02 6.20 -4.63
CA VAL A 61 1.32 6.81 -4.76
C VAL A 61 1.19 8.23 -5.30
N ALA A 62 0.36 8.45 -6.31
CA ALA A 62 0.11 9.76 -6.89
C ALA A 62 -0.52 10.74 -5.88
N GLN A 63 -1.47 10.27 -5.06
CA GLN A 63 -2.09 11.09 -3.99
C GLN A 63 -1.08 11.56 -2.93
N LEU A 64 -0.04 10.77 -2.66
CA LEU A 64 0.97 11.08 -1.65
C LEU A 64 2.15 11.92 -2.17
N ARG A 65 2.31 12.05 -3.50
CA ARG A 65 3.39 12.82 -4.12
C ARG A 65 3.01 14.27 -4.47
N LEU A 66 1.74 14.63 -4.35
CA LEU A 66 1.22 15.99 -4.55
C LEU A 66 1.46 16.85 -3.29
#